data_AF-A0A355UFC7-F1
#
_entry.id   AF-A0A355UFC7-F1
#
_cell.length_a   1.000
_cell.length_b   1.000
_cell.length_c   1.000
_cell.angle_alpha   90.00
_cell.angle_beta   90.00
_cell.angle_gamma   90.00
#
_symmetry.space_group_name_H-M   'P 1'
#
loop_
_entity.id
_entity.type
_entity.pdbx_description
1 polymer ?
#
loop_
_entity_poly.entity_id
_entity_poly.type
_entity_poly.pdbx_seq_one_letter_code
_entity_poly.pdbx_strand_id
1 'polypeptide(L)'
;MRHGCKVNKLSRTHAHRVAMLSNMASSLILHKRIETTLAKAKALRGYVEPLITKSKTDSTHQRRIVFSYLQNKEAVTELFREVSGKVATRNGGYTRILKVGRRLGDGAEMVMMELVDYNENLLKEAKTEKAKTTRRGRAKKSETIETVNQQAKVEEPAVAQVEEEVKVEETPASEEKAE
;
A
#
# COMPACT_ATOMS: atom_id res chain seq x y z
N MET A 1 -12.25 34.79 -6.37
CA MET A 1 -12.36 33.78 -5.29
C MET A 1 -11.70 32.47 -5.72
N ARG A 2 -11.26 31.61 -4.79
CA ARG A 2 -10.59 30.31 -5.09
C ARG A 2 -11.49 29.11 -4.80
N HIS A 3 -12.75 29.13 -5.23
CA HIS A 3 -13.66 28.01 -5.03
C HIS A 3 -13.19 26.77 -5.80
N GLY A 4 -13.26 25.58 -5.19
CA GLY A 4 -12.87 24.31 -5.82
C GLY A 4 -11.36 24.06 -5.95
N CYS A 5 -10.50 25.02 -5.60
CA CYS A 5 -9.04 24.86 -5.67
C CYS A 5 -8.51 23.95 -4.56
N LYS A 6 -8.49 22.63 -4.79
CA LYS A 6 -7.98 21.62 -3.84
C LYS A 6 -6.45 21.45 -3.87
N VAL A 7 -5.77 22.01 -4.86
CA VAL A 7 -4.32 21.85 -5.06
C VAL A 7 -3.55 22.99 -4.39
N ASN A 8 -2.68 22.65 -3.45
CA ASN A 8 -1.76 23.62 -2.85
C ASN A 8 -0.59 23.93 -3.80
N LYS A 9 -0.42 25.22 -4.13
CA LYS A 9 0.65 25.71 -5.03
C LYS A 9 2.04 25.77 -4.37
N LEU A 10 2.13 25.71 -3.05
CA LEU A 10 3.41 25.76 -2.29
C LEU A 10 4.30 26.96 -2.63
N SER A 11 3.68 28.11 -2.95
CA SER A 11 4.35 29.34 -3.38
C SER A 11 5.34 29.14 -4.53
N ARG A 12 5.01 28.24 -5.47
CA ARG A 12 5.84 27.92 -6.64
C ARG A 12 5.01 27.96 -7.92
N THR A 13 5.70 28.13 -9.05
CA THR A 13 5.14 27.91 -10.38
C THR A 13 4.81 26.43 -10.58
N HIS A 14 3.95 26.12 -11.57
CA HIS A 14 3.52 24.75 -11.83
C HIS A 14 4.71 23.81 -12.11
N ALA A 15 5.62 24.21 -13.00
CA ALA A 15 6.80 23.42 -13.37
C ALA A 15 7.69 23.11 -12.16
N HIS A 16 8.04 24.12 -11.36
CA HIS A 16 8.86 23.94 -10.17
C HIS A 16 8.14 23.08 -9.11
N ARG A 17 6.82 23.22 -8.97
CA ARG A 17 6.04 22.37 -8.06
C ARG A 17 6.10 20.90 -8.48
N VAL A 18 5.94 20.59 -9.75
CA VAL A 18 6.00 19.21 -10.27
C VAL A 18 7.39 18.63 -10.07
N ALA A 19 8.45 19.35 -10.44
CA ALA A 19 9.83 18.90 -10.25
C ALA A 19 10.17 18.65 -8.77
N MET A 20 9.76 19.54 -7.87
CA MET A 20 9.96 19.37 -6.43
C MET A 20 9.24 18.11 -5.91
N LEU A 21 7.98 17.88 -6.31
CA LEU A 21 7.23 16.71 -5.87
C LEU A 21 7.83 15.40 -6.40
N SER A 22 8.28 15.41 -7.66
CA SER A 22 8.96 14.28 -8.29
C SER A 22 10.27 13.92 -7.55
N ASN A 23 11.08 14.93 -7.22
CA ASN A 23 12.31 14.74 -6.46
C ASN A 23 12.03 14.21 -5.04
N MET A 24 11.09 14.82 -4.31
CA MET A 24 10.75 14.36 -2.95
C MET A 24 10.15 12.95 -2.96
N ALA A 25 9.36 12.60 -3.96
CA ALA A 25 8.81 11.24 -4.11
C ALA A 25 9.93 10.23 -4.37
N SER A 26 10.89 10.56 -5.24
CA SER A 26 12.06 9.73 -5.49
C SER A 26 12.88 9.53 -4.21
N SER A 27 13.16 10.59 -3.46
CA SER A 27 13.87 10.50 -2.17
C SER A 27 13.11 9.66 -1.14
N LEU A 28 11.78 9.79 -1.06
CA LEU A 28 10.96 8.99 -0.15
C LEU A 28 11.00 7.49 -0.50
N ILE A 29 11.00 7.16 -1.79
CA ILE A 29 11.05 5.76 -2.25
C ILE A 29 12.43 5.13 -1.96
N LEU A 30 13.51 5.88 -2.18
CA LEU A 30 14.87 5.41 -1.96
C LEU A 30 15.18 5.25 -0.46
N HIS A 31 14.88 6.27 0.34
CA HIS A 31 15.25 6.29 1.76
C HIS A 31 14.16 5.79 2.71
N LYS A 32 12.96 5.49 2.21
CA LYS A 32 11.76 5.05 2.96
C LYS A 32 11.19 6.07 3.96
N ARG A 33 11.97 7.09 4.29
CA ARG A 33 11.66 8.17 5.23
C ARG A 33 12.38 9.46 4.81
N ILE A 34 11.69 10.59 4.90
CA ILE A 34 12.25 11.93 4.69
C ILE A 34 11.69 12.92 5.71
N GLU A 35 12.42 13.99 5.97
CA GLU A 35 11.93 15.12 6.77
C GLU A 35 11.64 16.33 5.88
N THR A 36 10.49 16.96 6.08
CA THR A 36 10.04 18.10 5.28
C THR A 36 9.05 18.97 6.05
N THR A 37 8.53 20.02 5.43
CA THR A 37 7.49 20.85 6.06
C THR A 37 6.11 20.22 5.91
N LEU A 38 5.21 20.47 6.86
CA LEU A 38 3.85 19.89 6.86
C LEU A 38 3.09 20.13 5.55
N ALA A 39 3.19 21.35 4.98
CA ALA A 39 2.53 21.68 3.72
C ALA A 39 3.07 20.86 2.54
N LYS A 40 4.39 20.63 2.48
CA LYS A 40 5.02 19.81 1.44
C LYS A 40 4.64 18.34 1.60
N ALA A 41 4.66 17.80 2.81
CA ALA A 41 4.28 16.40 3.08
C ALA A 41 2.82 16.10 2.70
N LYS A 42 1.88 17.00 3.03
CA LYS A 42 0.47 16.85 2.63
C LYS A 42 0.29 16.84 1.11
N ALA A 43 1.03 17.69 0.40
CA ALA A 43 1.01 17.70 -1.07
C ALA A 43 1.67 16.43 -1.66
N LEU A 44 2.77 15.97 -1.04
CA LEU A 44 3.48 14.77 -1.45
C LEU A 44 2.63 13.51 -1.29
N ARG A 45 1.82 13.41 -0.23
CA ARG A 45 0.90 12.28 -0.01
C ARG A 45 -0.01 12.05 -1.21
N GLY A 46 -0.66 13.11 -1.70
CA GLY A 46 -1.54 13.02 -2.87
C GLY A 46 -0.81 12.69 -4.18
N TYR A 47 0.51 12.90 -4.23
CA TYR A 47 1.33 12.58 -5.40
C TYR A 47 1.87 11.14 -5.37
N VAL A 48 2.33 10.67 -4.21
CA VAL A 48 3.03 9.38 -4.08
C VAL A 48 2.09 8.19 -3.90
N GLU A 49 0.95 8.36 -3.23
CA GLU A 49 0.02 7.24 -3.00
C GLU A 49 -0.50 6.59 -4.29
N PRO A 50 -0.92 7.36 -5.32
CA PRO A 50 -1.30 6.77 -6.61
C PRO A 50 -0.16 6.03 -7.30
N LEU A 51 1.10 6.46 -7.12
CA LEU A 51 2.26 5.79 -7.71
C LEU A 51 2.52 4.44 -7.03
N ILE A 52 2.41 4.38 -5.70
CA ILE A 52 2.53 3.12 -4.94
C ILE A 52 1.37 2.16 -5.26
N THR A 53 0.16 2.68 -5.46
CA THR A 53 -0.96 1.84 -5.92
C THR A 53 -0.67 1.22 -7.29
N LYS A 54 -0.13 2.01 -8.23
CA LYS A 54 0.22 1.52 -9.58
C LYS A 54 1.35 0.50 -9.57
N SER A 55 2.26 0.55 -8.60
CA SER A 55 3.39 -0.39 -8.53
C SER A 55 3.01 -1.79 -8.05
N LYS A 56 1.83 -1.98 -7.46
CA LYS A 56 1.37 -3.28 -6.95
C LYS A 56 1.28 -4.35 -8.02
N THR A 57 0.91 -3.95 -9.21
CA THR A 57 0.96 -4.78 -10.41
C THR A 57 2.26 -4.46 -11.13
N ASP A 58 3.03 -5.47 -11.54
CA ASP A 58 4.25 -5.25 -12.31
C ASP A 58 3.95 -5.45 -13.80
N SER A 59 3.92 -4.35 -14.54
CA SER A 59 3.77 -4.37 -16.00
C SER A 59 4.62 -3.28 -16.64
N THR A 60 5.05 -3.52 -17.88
CA THR A 60 5.82 -2.55 -18.66
C THR A 60 5.08 -1.21 -18.81
N HIS A 61 3.77 -1.26 -19.00
CA HIS A 61 2.92 -0.07 -19.09
C HIS A 61 2.95 0.75 -17.79
N GLN A 62 2.81 0.10 -16.64
CA GLN A 62 2.80 0.80 -15.35
C GLN A 62 4.19 1.35 -15.00
N ARG A 63 5.26 0.62 -15.32
CA ARG A 63 6.63 1.15 -15.18
C ARG A 63 6.84 2.41 -16.02
N ARG A 64 6.36 2.45 -17.27
CA ARG A 64 6.40 3.65 -18.14
C ARG A 64 5.61 4.81 -17.56
N ILE A 65 4.41 4.54 -17.04
CA ILE A 65 3.60 5.56 -16.36
C ILE A 65 4.35 6.10 -15.15
N VAL A 66 4.82 5.26 -14.22
CA VAL A 66 5.49 5.76 -13.02
C VAL A 66 6.76 6.53 -13.38
N PHE A 67 7.51 6.09 -14.40
CA PHE A 67 8.69 6.79 -14.90
C PHE A 67 8.37 8.20 -15.43
N SER A 68 7.21 8.42 -16.06
CA SER A 68 6.84 9.77 -16.52
C SER A 68 6.61 10.77 -15.39
N TYR A 69 6.30 10.28 -14.18
CA TYR A 69 6.14 11.11 -12.98
C TYR A 69 7.48 11.30 -12.24
N LEU A 70 8.19 10.20 -11.95
CA LEU A 70 9.42 10.24 -11.13
C LEU A 70 10.67 10.68 -11.91
N GLN A 71 10.72 10.40 -13.22
CA GLN A 71 11.88 10.68 -14.09
C GLN A 71 13.22 10.13 -13.57
N ASN A 72 13.19 9.16 -12.64
CA ASN A 72 14.36 8.55 -12.01
C ASN A 72 14.27 7.02 -12.10
N LYS A 73 15.23 6.39 -12.77
CA LYS A 73 15.26 4.94 -13.03
C LYS A 73 15.49 4.12 -11.76
N GLU A 74 16.33 4.62 -10.85
CA GLU A 74 16.66 3.95 -9.58
C GLU A 74 15.43 3.90 -8.68
N ALA A 75 14.75 5.04 -8.50
CA ALA A 75 13.54 5.12 -7.70
C ALA A 75 12.42 4.23 -8.28
N VAL A 76 12.26 4.15 -9.60
CA VAL A 76 11.28 3.24 -10.22
C VAL A 76 11.66 1.78 -9.97
N THR A 77 12.92 1.42 -10.12
CA THR A 77 13.40 0.05 -9.90
C THR A 77 13.14 -0.37 -8.45
N GLU A 78 13.49 0.49 -7.51
CA GLU A 78 13.29 0.31 -6.07
C GLU A 78 11.82 0.18 -5.69
N LEU A 79 10.95 1.00 -6.30
CA LEU A 79 9.51 0.98 -6.06
C LEU A 79 8.89 -0.37 -6.42
N PHE A 80 9.22 -0.91 -7.60
CA PHE A 80 8.64 -2.17 -8.07
C PHE A 80 9.28 -3.41 -7.46
N ARG A 81 10.59 -3.36 -7.13
CA ARG A 81 11.29 -4.52 -6.55
C ARG A 81 11.00 -4.69 -5.06
N GLU A 82 11.26 -3.66 -4.26
CA GLU A 82 11.20 -3.80 -2.81
C GLU A 82 9.89 -3.28 -2.22
N VAL A 83 9.50 -2.07 -2.60
CA VAL A 83 8.39 -1.36 -1.94
C VAL A 83 7.06 -2.01 -2.25
N SER A 84 6.83 -2.35 -3.51
CA SER A 84 5.59 -2.98 -3.97
C SER A 84 5.30 -4.29 -3.22
N GLY A 85 6.30 -5.16 -3.08
CA GLY A 85 6.17 -6.43 -2.38
C GLY A 85 5.76 -6.27 -0.91
N LYS A 86 6.37 -5.31 -0.19
CA LYS A 86 6.01 -5.05 1.22
C LYS A 86 4.62 -4.42 1.38
N VAL A 87 4.18 -3.64 0.40
CA VAL A 87 2.96 -2.83 0.48
C VAL A 87 1.74 -3.53 -0.17
N ALA A 88 1.93 -4.68 -0.83
CA ALA A 88 0.93 -5.39 -1.61
C ALA A 88 -0.40 -5.60 -0.88
N THR A 89 -0.35 -5.99 0.40
CA THR A 89 -1.52 -6.36 1.22
C THR A 89 -2.34 -5.17 1.73
N ARG A 90 -1.80 -3.94 1.71
CA ARG A 90 -2.44 -2.77 2.32
C ARG A 90 -3.36 -2.03 1.34
N ASN A 91 -4.63 -1.83 1.67
CA ASN A 91 -5.57 -1.13 0.77
C ASN A 91 -5.55 0.39 0.98
N GLY A 92 -4.44 1.04 0.63
CA GLY A 92 -4.25 2.50 0.71
C GLY A 92 -3.60 3.00 2.02
N GLY A 93 -3.29 4.30 2.08
CA GLY A 93 -2.63 4.89 3.25
C GLY A 93 -1.20 4.37 3.46
N TYR A 94 -0.40 4.33 2.40
CA TYR A 94 0.97 3.78 2.42
C TYR A 94 1.97 4.69 3.12
N THR A 95 1.62 5.96 3.28
CA THR A 95 2.50 6.97 3.88
C THR A 95 1.95 7.48 5.20
N ARG A 96 2.84 7.73 6.15
CA ARG A 96 2.54 8.36 7.43
C ARG A 96 3.24 9.70 7.52
N ILE A 97 2.60 10.66 8.18
CA ILE A 97 3.18 11.96 8.50
C ILE A 97 3.20 12.09 10.01
N LEU A 98 4.39 12.24 10.59
CA LEU A 98 4.62 12.43 12.02
C LEU A 98 5.18 13.83 12.24
N LYS A 99 4.65 14.55 13.23
CA LYS A 99 5.16 15.89 13.59
C LYS A 99 6.43 15.73 14.43
N VAL A 100 7.49 16.42 14.03
CA VAL A 100 8.80 16.35 14.71
C VAL A 100 9.03 17.60 15.57
N GLY A 101 8.48 18.75 15.16
CA GLY A 101 8.60 19.99 15.90
C GLY A 101 8.50 21.20 14.98
N ARG A 102 9.04 22.34 15.44
CA ARG A 102 9.16 23.56 14.64
C ARG A 102 10.63 23.84 14.37
N ARG A 103 10.94 24.25 13.14
CA ARG A 103 12.30 24.62 12.76
C ARG A 103 12.69 25.96 13.37
N LEU A 104 13.93 26.03 13.87
CA LEU A 104 14.51 27.26 14.38
C LEU A 104 14.74 28.26 13.23
N GLY A 105 14.37 29.52 13.43
CA GLY A 105 14.50 30.58 12.42
C GLY A 105 13.16 30.98 11.80
N ASP A 106 12.57 30.10 10.98
CA ASP A 106 11.31 30.39 10.26
C ASP A 106 10.04 29.89 10.99
N GLY A 107 10.20 29.14 12.10
CA GLY A 107 9.08 28.61 12.88
C GLY A 107 8.20 27.62 12.12
N ALA A 108 8.69 27.08 10.98
CA ALA A 108 7.93 26.18 10.13
C ALA A 108 7.70 24.83 10.82
N GLU A 109 6.49 24.30 10.71
CA GLU A 109 6.16 22.98 11.25
C GLU A 109 6.81 21.88 10.41
N MET A 110 7.75 21.18 11.03
CA MET A 110 8.51 20.08 10.44
C MET A 110 7.84 18.75 10.73
N VAL A 111 7.87 17.89 9.73
CA VAL A 111 7.27 16.58 9.77
C VAL A 111 8.20 15.55 9.14
N MET A 112 8.18 14.34 9.70
CA MET A 112 8.79 13.17 9.14
C MET A 112 7.72 12.40 8.35
N MET A 113 7.98 12.17 7.07
CA MET A 113 7.12 11.39 6.19
C MET A 113 7.78 10.04 5.93
N GLU A 114 7.07 8.94 6.20
CA GLU A 114 7.61 7.58 6.09
C GLU A 114 6.64 6.61 5.40
N LEU A 115 7.18 5.54 4.83
CA LEU A 115 6.41 4.38 4.39
C LEU A 115 6.01 3.53 5.59
N VAL A 116 4.71 3.26 5.73
CA VAL A 116 4.15 2.57 6.92
C VAL A 116 4.76 1.18 7.12
N ASP A 117 4.91 0.42 6.05
CA ASP A 117 5.35 -0.98 6.09
C ASP A 117 6.88 -1.16 6.17
N TYR A 118 7.62 -0.05 6.33
CA TYR A 118 9.07 -0.04 6.56
C TYR A 118 9.46 0.35 7.98
N ASN A 119 8.50 0.69 8.85
CA ASN A 119 8.78 1.00 10.25
C ASN A 119 8.84 -0.29 11.08
N GLU A 120 10.04 -0.85 11.23
CA GLU A 120 10.27 -2.12 11.93
C GLU A 120 9.83 -2.12 13.39
N ASN A 121 9.95 -0.98 14.09
CA ASN A 121 9.60 -0.89 15.51
C ASN A 121 8.10 -1.06 15.72
N LEU A 122 7.27 -0.41 14.90
CA LEU A 122 5.81 -0.60 14.94
C LEU A 122 5.39 -2.00 14.47
N LEU A 123 6.08 -2.59 13.50
CA LEU A 123 5.77 -3.94 13.02
C LEU A 123 6.06 -5.02 14.08
N LYS A 124 7.04 -4.79 14.96
CA LYS A 124 7.35 -5.67 16.09
C LYS A 124 6.26 -5.61 17.16
N GLU A 125 5.78 -4.41 17.51
CA GLU A 125 4.72 -4.22 18.52
C GLU A 125 3.36 -4.77 18.08
N ALA A 126 2.99 -4.63 16.80
CA ALA A 126 1.74 -5.19 16.28
C ALA A 126 1.68 -6.73 16.34
N LYS A 127 2.83 -7.41 16.29
CA LYS A 127 2.89 -8.88 16.46
C LYS A 127 2.79 -9.29 17.93
N THR A 128 3.30 -8.48 18.86
CA THR A 128 3.24 -8.78 20.30
C THR A 128 1.86 -8.49 20.90
N GLU A 129 1.11 -7.51 20.38
CA GLU A 129 -0.27 -7.25 20.81
C GLU A 129 -1.25 -8.34 20.36
N LYS A 130 -1.09 -8.92 19.17
CA LYS A 130 -1.88 -10.09 18.73
C LYS A 130 -1.66 -11.32 19.61
N ALA A 131 -0.57 -11.37 20.40
CA ALA A 131 -0.29 -12.43 21.36
C ALA A 131 -0.86 -12.15 22.78
N LYS A 132 -1.43 -10.97 23.04
CA LYS A 132 -2.10 -10.65 24.30
C LYS A 132 -3.62 -10.84 24.20
N THR A 133 -4.07 -12.03 23.84
CA THR A 133 -5.43 -12.50 24.18
C THR A 133 -5.35 -13.25 25.52
N THR A 134 -5.23 -12.51 26.62
CA THR A 134 -5.39 -13.11 27.94
C THR A 134 -6.38 -12.32 28.80
N ARG A 135 -7.58 -12.87 28.86
CA ARG A 135 -8.30 -13.17 30.10
C ARG A 135 -8.80 -11.97 30.93
N ARG A 136 -9.92 -11.40 30.49
CA ARG A 136 -10.97 -10.81 31.35
C ARG A 136 -12.28 -11.52 30.99
N GLY A 137 -13.02 -12.19 31.85
CA GLY A 137 -12.87 -12.56 33.24
C GLY A 137 -13.99 -13.57 33.52
N ARG A 138 -13.65 -14.73 34.10
CA ARG A 138 -14.62 -15.70 34.61
C ARG A 138 -15.07 -15.17 35.98
N ALA A 139 -16.29 -14.66 36.07
CA ALA A 139 -17.04 -14.59 37.31
C ALA A 139 -18.25 -15.54 37.20
N LYS A 140 -18.21 -16.63 37.98
CA LYS A 140 -19.39 -17.44 38.40
C LYS A 140 -20.07 -16.65 39.56
N LYS A 141 -21.36 -16.69 39.89
CA LYS A 141 -22.56 -17.47 39.49
C LYS A 141 -23.77 -16.86 40.26
N SER A 142 -24.95 -16.79 39.64
CA SER A 142 -26.29 -17.11 40.24
C SER A 142 -27.30 -17.10 39.09
N GLU A 143 -27.72 -18.27 38.55
CA GLU A 143 -29.05 -18.88 38.81
C GLU A 143 -30.18 -17.85 38.61
N THR A 144 -31.07 -17.93 37.62
CA THR A 144 -31.98 -19.05 37.27
C THR A 144 -32.67 -18.67 35.95
N ILE A 145 -32.88 -19.61 35.02
CA ILE A 145 -34.08 -19.82 34.18
C ILE A 145 -33.75 -21.05 33.31
N GLU A 146 -34.41 -22.15 33.62
CA GLU A 146 -34.40 -23.40 32.87
C GLU A 146 -35.39 -23.33 31.68
N THR A 147 -35.10 -24.17 30.66
CA THR A 147 -36.00 -24.70 29.60
C THR A 147 -36.50 -23.68 28.57
N VAL A 148 -36.43 -23.86 27.24
CA VAL A 148 -36.63 -24.98 26.29
C VAL A 148 -35.84 -24.56 25.03
N ASN A 149 -35.05 -25.35 24.29
CA ASN A 149 -35.44 -26.50 23.46
C ASN A 149 -34.15 -27.10 22.83
N GLN A 150 -34.08 -28.42 22.75
CA GLN A 150 -33.03 -29.13 21.99
C GLN A 150 -33.54 -29.54 20.60
N GLN A 151 -32.57 -29.87 19.75
CA GLN A 151 -32.64 -30.78 18.58
C GLN A 151 -33.13 -30.20 17.24
N ALA A 152 -32.16 -30.07 16.31
CA ALA A 152 -32.08 -31.00 15.18
C ALA A 152 -30.63 -31.09 14.66
N LYS A 153 -30.12 -32.32 14.64
CA LYS A 153 -28.96 -32.82 13.89
C LYS A 153 -29.53 -33.62 12.69
N VAL A 154 -28.69 -33.97 11.71
CA VAL A 154 -28.90 -34.84 10.50
C VAL A 154 -28.73 -33.98 9.23
N GLU A 155 -27.92 -34.26 8.19
CA GLU A 155 -26.99 -35.33 7.81
C GLU A 155 -26.16 -34.81 6.62
N GLU A 156 -24.92 -35.27 6.47
CA GLU A 156 -24.19 -35.36 5.20
C GLU A 156 -24.62 -36.66 4.51
N PRO A 157 -24.64 -36.77 3.16
CA PRO A 157 -23.42 -37.25 2.48
C PRO A 157 -23.18 -36.74 1.04
N ALA A 158 -21.96 -37.10 0.58
CA ALA A 158 -21.28 -37.03 -0.73
C ALA A 158 -22.16 -37.21 -2.01
N VAL A 159 -21.71 -36.86 -3.23
CA VAL A 159 -20.80 -37.66 -4.11
C VAL A 159 -20.47 -36.93 -5.45
N ALA A 160 -19.26 -37.21 -5.98
CA ALA A 160 -18.74 -37.17 -7.39
C ALA A 160 -18.52 -35.82 -8.11
N GLN A 161 -17.32 -35.45 -8.59
CA GLN A 161 -16.39 -36.07 -9.57
C GLN A 161 -16.98 -36.32 -10.97
N VAL A 162 -16.60 -35.49 -11.94
CA VAL A 162 -16.38 -35.89 -13.35
C VAL A 162 -15.16 -35.13 -13.87
N GLU A 163 -14.04 -35.85 -13.98
CA GLU A 163 -13.02 -35.62 -15.01
C GLU A 163 -13.60 -36.10 -16.35
N GLU A 164 -13.42 -35.35 -17.44
CA GLU A 164 -13.05 -36.01 -18.70
C GLU A 164 -12.34 -35.04 -19.65
N GLU A 165 -11.20 -35.54 -20.12
CA GLU A 165 -10.32 -35.01 -21.15
C GLU A 165 -11.01 -35.01 -22.52
N VAL A 166 -10.70 -34.02 -23.37
CA VAL A 166 -10.56 -34.29 -24.81
C VAL A 166 -9.29 -33.59 -25.31
N LYS A 167 -8.35 -34.42 -25.74
CA LYS A 167 -7.10 -34.11 -26.42
C LYS A 167 -7.20 -34.69 -27.83
N VAL A 168 -7.15 -33.84 -28.85
CA VAL A 168 -6.85 -34.15 -30.28
C VAL A 168 -6.29 -32.83 -30.83
N GLU A 169 -4.99 -32.56 -30.88
CA GLU A 169 -3.93 -33.12 -31.74
C GLU A 169 -4.25 -33.01 -33.23
N GLU A 170 -3.76 -31.96 -33.89
CA GLU A 170 -3.25 -32.01 -35.28
C GLU A 170 -2.47 -30.71 -35.61
N THR A 171 -1.15 -30.79 -35.52
CA THR A 171 -0.20 -30.14 -36.46
C THR A 171 0.09 -31.18 -37.54
N PRO A 172 0.28 -30.85 -38.84
CA PRO A 172 1.48 -30.13 -39.26
C PRO A 172 1.36 -29.28 -40.55
N ALA A 173 2.25 -28.30 -40.72
CA ALA A 173 2.97 -28.07 -41.98
C ALA A 173 4.01 -26.97 -41.83
N SER A 174 5.19 -27.33 -42.31
CA SER A 174 6.47 -26.65 -42.44
C SER A 174 6.52 -25.61 -43.58
N GLU A 175 7.71 -24.98 -43.71
CA GLU A 175 8.26 -24.19 -44.82
C GLU A 175 8.08 -22.66 -44.71
N GLU A 176 9.04 -21.79 -45.03
CA GLU A 176 10.51 -21.81 -45.18
C GLU A 176 10.92 -20.34 -45.47
N LYS A 177 12.10 -19.94 -44.96
CA LYS A 177 13.10 -19.00 -45.55
C LYS A 177 12.84 -17.50 -45.82
N ALA A 178 13.96 -16.77 -45.59
CA ALA A 178 14.43 -15.49 -46.18
C ALA A 178 13.61 -14.23 -45.81
N GLU A 179 14.18 -13.10 -45.40
CA GLU A 179 15.42 -12.38 -45.73
C GLU A 179 15.78 -11.43 -44.57
#